data_AF-A0A1H3QJ73-F1
#
_entry.id   AF-A0A1H3QJ73-F1
#
_cell.length_a   1.000
_cell.length_b   1.000
_cell.length_c   1.000
_cell.angle_alpha   90.00
_cell.angle_beta   90.00
_cell.angle_gamma   90.00
#
_symmetry.space_group_name_H-M   'P 1'
#
loop_
_entity.id
_entity.type
_entity.pdbx_description
1 polymer ?
#
loop_
_entity_poly.entity_id
_entity_poly.type
_entity_poly.pdbx_seq_one_letter_code
_entity_poly.pdbx_strand_id
1 'polypeptide(L)'
;MTQFHRIAALLALVFVLGGCTSKPVYNAKEEFSPNLGFTQAQMSRAIVTALIDRQWVVQSVRPGMIKAAITVRGRHHAEVDIPFTATSFEIDYRSSYGLDAKDGKIHRNYNRWVNRLRGNVLKELSINPDIEFVNDLGIVKQGAEEPTYLSFREGVKRATEAGLLDGSVKFYLAGETLPKQVRKLDTVSSSRKTNGSNKTDEEACFWALQSALATLQNAAKKADANAVINIASVDQRDLYKDSEKFQCHAGMVVSSVALRGDLAHVD
;
A
#
# COMPACT_ATOMS: atom_id res chain seq x y z
N MET A 1 3.11 42.85 55.69
CA MET A 1 2.23 41.97 54.89
C MET A 1 1.90 42.61 53.54
N THR A 2 2.84 42.75 52.58
CA THR A 2 2.52 43.46 51.31
C THR A 2 3.30 43.06 50.06
N GLN A 3 4.33 42.20 50.14
CA GLN A 3 5.12 41.81 48.95
C GLN A 3 4.87 40.36 48.49
N PHE A 4 4.56 39.43 49.40
CA PHE A 4 4.26 38.03 49.06
C PHE A 4 2.94 37.85 48.30
N HIS A 5 1.98 38.77 48.46
CA HIS A 5 0.69 38.70 47.75
C HIS A 5 0.77 39.19 46.31
N ARG A 6 1.79 40.00 45.97
CA ARG A 6 2.00 40.52 44.61
C ARG A 6 2.65 39.49 43.68
N ILE A 7 3.50 38.62 44.23
CA ILE A 7 4.12 37.51 43.48
C ILE A 7 3.13 36.34 43.31
N ALA A 8 2.27 36.09 44.31
CA ALA A 8 1.22 35.08 44.22
C ALA A 8 0.13 35.42 43.17
N ALA A 9 -0.08 36.71 42.86
CA ALA A 9 -1.05 37.15 41.86
C ALA A 9 -0.55 37.01 40.40
N LEU A 10 0.76 36.86 40.17
CA LEU A 10 1.34 36.71 38.81
C LEU A 10 1.53 35.26 38.37
N LEU A 11 1.41 34.28 39.27
CA LEU A 11 1.49 32.84 38.97
C LEU A 11 0.13 32.18 38.72
N ALA A 12 -0.99 32.92 38.87
CA ALA A 12 -2.34 32.39 38.70
C ALA A 12 -2.92 32.52 37.28
N LEU A 13 -2.15 33.01 36.29
CA LEU A 13 -2.67 33.33 34.95
C LEU A 13 -1.94 32.62 33.80
N VAL A 14 -1.54 31.35 33.95
CA VAL A 14 -0.88 30.61 32.84
C VAL A 14 -1.55 29.28 32.46
N PHE A 15 -2.48 28.73 33.24
CA PHE A 15 -3.07 27.44 32.88
C PHE A 15 -4.59 27.53 32.84
N VAL A 16 -5.16 27.73 31.64
CA VAL A 16 -6.14 26.86 30.95
C VAL A 16 -6.52 27.57 29.63
N LEU A 17 -5.68 27.47 28.62
CA LEU A 17 -6.12 27.54 27.22
C LEU A 17 -6.01 26.14 26.61
N GLY A 18 -6.69 25.17 27.24
CA GLY A 18 -7.03 23.92 26.60
C GLY A 18 -8.10 24.21 25.56
N GLY A 19 -7.71 24.79 24.42
CA GLY A 19 -8.64 25.10 23.34
C GLY A 19 -9.37 23.83 22.93
N CYS A 20 -10.69 23.79 23.14
CA CYS A 20 -11.54 22.70 22.70
C CYS A 20 -11.43 22.58 21.19
N THR A 21 -10.72 21.56 20.70
CA THR A 21 -10.46 21.38 19.27
C THR A 21 -11.53 20.53 18.58
N SER A 22 -12.66 20.33 19.26
CA SER A 22 -13.76 19.46 18.84
C SER A 22 -14.40 19.99 17.55
N LYS A 23 -14.48 19.11 16.54
CA LYS A 23 -15.04 19.36 15.21
C LYS A 23 -16.02 18.24 14.87
N PRO A 24 -17.02 18.46 14.00
CA PRO A 24 -17.81 17.35 13.46
C PRO A 24 -16.90 16.23 12.94
N VAL A 25 -17.25 14.98 13.24
CA VAL A 25 -16.53 13.81 12.73
C VAL A 25 -16.52 13.88 11.20
N TYR A 26 -15.33 13.77 10.62
CA TYR A 26 -15.16 13.76 9.17
C TYR A 26 -14.99 12.33 8.67
N ASN A 27 -15.98 11.85 7.93
CA ASN A 27 -15.86 10.64 7.11
C ASN A 27 -15.51 11.06 5.68
N ALA A 28 -14.43 10.51 5.14
CA ALA A 28 -14.05 10.77 3.76
C ALA A 28 -14.86 9.87 2.82
N LYS A 29 -15.29 10.39 1.68
CA LYS A 29 -15.95 9.63 0.62
C LYS A 29 -15.43 10.12 -0.73
N GLU A 30 -15.04 9.18 -1.59
CA GLU A 30 -14.58 9.43 -2.94
C GLU A 30 -15.31 8.50 -3.92
N GLU A 31 -15.73 9.06 -5.05
CA GLU A 31 -16.34 8.35 -6.15
C GLU A 31 -15.60 8.66 -7.45
N PHE A 32 -15.38 7.63 -8.26
CA PHE A 32 -14.60 7.66 -9.48
C PHE A 32 -15.45 7.24 -10.67
N SER A 33 -15.19 7.85 -11.81
CA SER A 33 -15.87 7.45 -13.05
C SER A 33 -15.48 6.01 -13.45
N PRO A 34 -16.43 5.15 -13.87
CA PRO A 34 -16.14 3.79 -14.33
C PRO A 34 -15.11 3.70 -15.46
N ASN A 35 -14.97 4.76 -16.27
CA ASN A 35 -14.00 4.81 -17.37
C ASN A 35 -12.53 4.84 -16.92
N LEU A 36 -12.25 5.13 -15.64
CA LEU A 36 -10.90 5.02 -15.09
C LEU A 36 -10.45 3.56 -14.97
N GLY A 37 -11.37 2.59 -15.09
CA GLY A 37 -11.05 1.17 -15.26
C GLY A 37 -10.35 0.54 -14.05
N PHE A 38 -10.38 1.18 -12.88
CA PHE A 38 -9.81 0.61 -11.66
C PHE A 38 -10.50 -0.72 -11.32
N THR A 39 -9.71 -1.69 -10.89
CA THR A 39 -10.20 -2.94 -10.33
C THR A 39 -10.35 -2.81 -8.82
N GLN A 40 -11.22 -3.64 -8.22
CA GLN A 40 -11.35 -3.71 -6.77
C GLN A 40 -10.01 -4.07 -6.10
N ALA A 41 -9.17 -4.88 -6.75
CA ALA A 41 -7.82 -5.19 -6.27
C ALA A 41 -6.91 -3.95 -6.26
N GLN A 42 -6.97 -3.10 -7.30
CA GLN A 42 -6.21 -1.84 -7.34
C GLN A 42 -6.67 -0.88 -6.25
N MET A 43 -7.99 -0.74 -6.04
CA MET A 43 -8.52 0.09 -4.95
C MET A 43 -8.07 -0.41 -3.58
N SER A 44 -8.25 -1.71 -3.31
CA SER A 44 -7.82 -2.35 -2.07
C SER A 44 -6.34 -2.10 -1.80
N ARG A 45 -5.51 -2.23 -2.83
CA ARG A 45 -4.07 -1.98 -2.73
C ARG A 45 -3.78 -0.53 -2.39
N ALA A 46 -4.35 0.43 -3.12
CA ALA A 46 -4.14 1.86 -2.87
C ALA A 46 -4.50 2.25 -1.42
N ILE A 47 -5.61 1.70 -0.91
CA ILE A 47 -6.04 1.87 0.48
C ILE A 47 -5.01 1.29 1.46
N VAL A 48 -4.62 0.03 1.28
CA VAL A 48 -3.66 -0.66 2.17
C VAL A 48 -2.30 0.06 2.16
N THR A 49 -1.81 0.48 0.99
CA THR A 49 -0.58 1.27 0.87
C THR A 49 -0.70 2.56 1.69
N ALA A 50 -1.78 3.32 1.49
CA ALA A 50 -1.98 4.59 2.18
C ALA A 50 -2.10 4.44 3.70
N LEU A 51 -2.71 3.35 4.17
CA LEU A 51 -2.80 3.01 5.60
C LEU A 51 -1.42 2.81 6.22
N ILE A 52 -0.62 1.93 5.61
CA ILE A 52 0.72 1.59 6.09
C ILE A 52 1.64 2.83 6.08
N ASP A 53 1.62 3.60 4.98
CA ASP A 53 2.39 4.85 4.85
C ASP A 53 2.04 5.89 5.92
N ARG A 54 0.80 5.83 6.43
CA ARG A 54 0.30 6.71 7.49
C ARG A 54 0.35 6.06 8.88
N GLN A 55 1.04 4.92 9.00
CA GLN A 55 1.23 4.17 10.24
C GLN A 55 -0.10 3.73 10.88
N TRP A 56 -1.12 3.51 10.06
CA TRP A 56 -2.31 2.78 10.47
C TRP A 56 -2.01 1.28 10.44
N VAL A 57 -2.46 0.58 11.46
CA VAL A 57 -2.43 -0.88 11.55
C VAL A 57 -3.66 -1.42 10.83
N VAL A 58 -3.45 -2.21 9.79
CA VAL A 58 -4.51 -2.95 9.12
C VAL A 58 -4.96 -4.10 10.03
N GLN A 59 -6.23 -4.08 10.44
CA GLN A 59 -6.82 -5.10 11.30
C GLN A 59 -7.45 -6.24 10.50
N SER A 60 -8.03 -5.94 9.33
CA SER A 60 -8.56 -6.94 8.42
C SER A 60 -8.70 -6.41 7.00
N VAL A 61 -8.46 -7.26 6.00
CA VAL A 61 -8.75 -7.01 4.58
C VAL A 61 -9.71 -8.08 4.09
N ARG A 62 -10.85 -7.67 3.52
CA ARG A 62 -11.81 -8.54 2.83
C ARG A 62 -12.31 -7.84 1.57
N PRO A 63 -12.86 -8.57 0.59
CA PRO A 63 -13.45 -7.94 -0.60
C PRO A 63 -14.46 -6.86 -0.22
N GLY A 64 -14.15 -5.62 -0.59
CA GLY A 64 -14.98 -4.44 -0.38
C GLY A 64 -14.98 -3.86 1.03
N MET A 65 -14.14 -4.38 1.94
CA MET A 65 -14.06 -3.89 3.31
C MET A 65 -12.63 -4.00 3.88
N ILE A 66 -12.08 -2.87 4.32
CA ILE A 66 -10.82 -2.83 5.10
C ILE A 66 -11.11 -2.22 6.48
N LYS A 67 -10.53 -2.80 7.53
CA LYS A 67 -10.58 -2.27 8.89
C LYS A 67 -9.18 -1.87 9.32
N ALA A 68 -9.04 -0.69 9.91
CA ALA A 68 -7.74 -0.20 10.35
C ALA A 68 -7.83 0.63 11.63
N ALA A 69 -6.71 0.72 12.35
CA ALA A 69 -6.59 1.51 13.55
C ALA A 69 -5.28 2.29 13.59
N ILE A 70 -5.26 3.42 14.29
CA ILE A 70 -4.04 4.18 14.56
C ILE A 70 -3.98 4.51 16.03
N THR A 71 -2.80 4.36 16.64
CA THR A 71 -2.52 4.77 18.01
C THR A 71 -1.33 5.71 18.03
N VAL A 72 -1.52 6.96 18.43
CA VAL A 72 -0.47 7.99 18.48
C VAL A 72 -0.10 8.28 19.93
N ARG A 73 1.20 8.17 20.23
CA ARG A 73 1.79 8.44 21.57
C ARG A 73 1.11 7.65 22.71
N GLY A 74 0.59 6.46 22.40
CA GLY A 74 -0.08 5.57 23.37
C GLY A 74 -1.41 6.07 23.95
N ARG A 75 -1.89 7.25 23.57
CA ARG A 75 -3.04 7.89 24.24
C ARG A 75 -4.16 8.39 23.32
N HIS A 76 -3.89 8.51 22.03
CA HIS A 76 -4.88 8.92 21.05
C HIS A 76 -5.08 7.80 20.06
N HIS A 77 -6.27 7.20 20.05
CA HIS A 77 -6.56 6.05 19.23
C HIS A 77 -7.84 6.24 18.45
N ALA A 78 -7.82 5.81 17.20
CA ALA A 78 -9.00 5.79 16.34
C ALA A 78 -9.03 4.49 15.53
N GLU A 79 -10.23 3.99 15.30
CA GLU A 79 -10.52 2.90 14.40
C GLU A 79 -11.44 3.36 13.28
N VAL A 80 -11.20 2.84 12.08
CA VAL A 80 -11.98 3.15 10.89
C VAL A 80 -12.40 1.88 10.16
N ASP A 81 -13.58 1.98 9.55
CA ASP A 81 -14.10 1.04 8.58
C ASP A 81 -13.98 1.71 7.20
N ILE A 82 -13.37 1.03 6.23
CA ILE A 82 -13.09 1.54 4.89
C ILE A 82 -13.81 0.63 3.88
N PRO A 83 -15.11 0.85 3.62
CA PRO A 83 -15.81 0.16 2.55
C PRO A 83 -15.29 0.68 1.20
N PHE A 84 -15.18 -0.21 0.21
CA PHE A 84 -14.67 0.18 -1.11
C PHE A 84 -15.20 -0.69 -2.24
N THR A 85 -15.17 -0.15 -3.45
CA THR A 85 -15.47 -0.84 -4.70
C THR A 85 -14.35 -0.60 -5.71
N ALA A 86 -14.53 -1.02 -6.96
CA ALA A 86 -13.68 -0.58 -8.06
C ALA A 86 -13.71 0.95 -8.27
N THR A 87 -14.81 1.61 -7.94
CA THR A 87 -15.09 3.00 -8.32
C THR A 87 -15.37 3.91 -7.12
N SER A 88 -15.17 3.44 -5.90
CA SER A 88 -15.37 4.26 -4.70
C SER A 88 -14.60 3.74 -3.49
N PHE A 89 -14.33 4.63 -2.54
CA PHE A 89 -13.98 4.25 -1.18
C PHE A 89 -14.49 5.28 -0.17
N GLU A 90 -14.75 4.83 1.05
CA GLU A 90 -15.10 5.69 2.18
C GLU A 90 -14.13 5.42 3.34
N ILE A 91 -13.91 6.38 4.23
CA ILE A 91 -13.17 6.19 5.48
C ILE A 91 -14.10 6.62 6.61
N ASP A 92 -14.77 5.63 7.19
CA ASP A 92 -15.80 5.84 8.20
C ASP A 92 -15.22 5.70 9.60
N TYR A 93 -15.55 6.66 10.46
CA TYR A 93 -15.31 6.57 11.89
C TYR A 93 -16.04 5.36 12.47
N ARG A 94 -15.28 4.46 13.15
CA ARG A 94 -15.85 3.35 13.90
C ARG A 94 -15.84 3.60 15.40
N SER A 95 -14.67 3.91 15.96
CA SER A 95 -14.50 4.09 17.41
C SER A 95 -13.23 4.89 17.73
N SER A 96 -13.10 5.39 18.96
CA SER A 96 -11.89 6.04 19.44
C SER A 96 -11.81 6.16 20.95
N TYR A 97 -10.59 6.29 21.48
CA TYR A 97 -10.34 6.78 22.83
C TYR A 97 -9.29 7.89 22.84
N GLY A 98 -9.38 8.78 23.82
CA GLY A 98 -8.48 9.94 23.94
C GLY A 98 -8.62 10.97 22.81
N LEU A 99 -9.76 10.99 22.12
CA LEU A 99 -10.10 11.94 21.06
C LEU A 99 -11.40 12.71 21.35
N ASP A 100 -11.95 12.55 22.56
CA ASP A 100 -13.15 13.25 23.05
C ASP A 100 -14.34 13.15 22.08
N ALA A 101 -14.53 11.96 21.50
CA ALA A 101 -15.63 11.69 20.58
C ALA A 101 -16.97 11.70 21.33
N LYS A 102 -17.82 12.68 21.01
CA LYS A 102 -19.13 12.86 21.65
C LYS A 102 -20.04 13.69 20.75
N ASP A 103 -21.33 13.33 20.69
CA ASP A 103 -22.37 14.08 19.98
C ASP A 103 -22.02 14.37 18.51
N GLY A 104 -21.44 13.38 17.81
CA GLY A 104 -21.00 13.51 16.42
C GLY A 104 -19.80 14.44 16.20
N LYS A 105 -19.11 14.84 17.28
CA LYS A 105 -17.89 15.64 17.23
C LYS A 105 -16.70 14.87 17.79
N ILE A 106 -15.49 15.26 17.38
CA ILE A 106 -14.22 14.62 17.71
C ILE A 106 -13.07 15.63 17.64
N HIS A 107 -11.98 15.34 18.33
CA HIS A 107 -10.76 16.14 18.28
C HIS A 107 -10.24 16.31 16.84
N ARG A 108 -9.85 17.54 16.44
CA ARG A 108 -9.37 17.89 15.07
C ARG A 108 -8.30 16.98 14.48
N ASN A 109 -7.52 16.30 15.34
CA ASN A 109 -6.45 15.40 14.90
C ASN A 109 -7.00 14.18 14.17
N TYR A 110 -8.16 13.66 14.58
CA TYR A 110 -8.83 12.58 13.86
C TYR A 110 -9.10 13.00 12.41
N ASN A 111 -9.80 14.13 12.21
CA ASN A 111 -10.10 14.64 10.88
C ASN A 111 -8.82 14.89 10.06
N ARG A 112 -7.71 15.30 10.70
CA ARG A 112 -6.41 15.45 10.05
C ARG A 112 -5.84 14.12 9.59
N TRP A 113 -5.96 13.06 10.39
CA TRP A 113 -5.49 11.73 10.01
C TRP A 113 -6.31 11.17 8.85
N VAL A 114 -7.64 11.29 8.90
CA VAL A 114 -8.53 10.85 7.80
C VAL A 114 -8.24 11.62 6.51
N ASN A 115 -8.10 12.95 6.56
CA ASN A 115 -7.76 13.74 5.38
C ASN A 115 -6.42 13.35 4.75
N ARG A 116 -5.41 13.06 5.57
CA ARG A 116 -4.09 12.62 5.10
C ARG A 116 -4.12 11.20 4.52
N LEU A 117 -4.92 10.32 5.11
CA LEU A 117 -5.14 8.99 4.58
C LEU A 117 -5.83 9.07 3.21
N ARG A 118 -6.95 9.80 3.11
CA ARG A 118 -7.65 10.08 1.85
C ARG A 118 -6.71 10.60 0.76
N GLY A 119 -5.93 11.63 1.07
CA GLY A 119 -4.98 12.21 0.11
C GLY A 119 -3.90 11.23 -0.36
N ASN A 120 -3.45 10.32 0.50
CA ASN A 120 -2.53 9.25 0.10
C ASN A 120 -3.22 8.21 -0.79
N VAL A 121 -4.44 7.78 -0.48
CA VAL A 121 -5.19 6.86 -1.36
C VAL A 121 -5.35 7.47 -2.75
N LEU A 122 -5.75 8.74 -2.82
CA LEU A 122 -5.84 9.47 -4.08
C LEU A 122 -4.50 9.53 -4.80
N LYS A 123 -3.40 9.83 -4.09
CA LYS A 123 -2.05 9.82 -4.68
C LYS A 123 -1.72 8.45 -5.28
N GLU A 124 -1.99 7.36 -4.56
CA GLU A 124 -1.74 5.99 -5.03
C GLU A 124 -2.59 5.64 -6.26
N LEU A 125 -3.85 6.08 -6.31
CA LEU A 125 -4.74 5.91 -7.47
C LEU A 125 -4.37 6.82 -8.66
N SER A 126 -3.70 7.95 -8.40
CA SER A 126 -3.27 8.91 -9.43
C SER A 126 -2.04 8.44 -10.21
N ILE A 127 -1.38 7.37 -9.75
CA ILE A 127 -0.31 6.72 -10.49
C ILE A 127 -0.95 6.01 -11.69
N ASN A 128 -0.98 6.71 -12.83
CA ASN A 128 -1.63 6.22 -14.04
C ASN A 128 -0.84 5.03 -14.62
N PRO A 129 -1.45 3.83 -14.73
CA PRO A 129 -0.83 2.67 -15.37
C PRO A 129 -0.47 2.90 -16.85
N ASP A 130 -1.13 3.83 -17.54
CA ASP A 130 -0.88 4.12 -18.96
C ASP A 130 0.27 5.13 -19.19
N ILE A 131 0.60 5.96 -18.19
CA ILE A 131 1.77 6.86 -18.26
C ILE A 131 3.09 6.06 -18.15
N GLU A 132 3.05 4.82 -17.64
CA GLU A 132 4.20 3.91 -17.66
C GLU A 132 4.55 3.40 -19.06
N PHE A 133 3.59 3.30 -20.00
CA PHE A 133 3.90 2.92 -21.39
C PHE A 133 4.80 3.96 -22.07
N VAL A 134 4.63 5.24 -21.74
CA VAL A 134 5.45 6.34 -22.29
C VAL A 134 6.86 6.35 -21.68
N ASN A 135 7.01 5.86 -20.44
CA ASN A 135 8.33 5.66 -19.84
C ASN A 135 9.08 4.47 -20.45
N ASP A 136 8.36 3.43 -20.89
CA ASP A 136 8.90 2.27 -21.60
C ASP A 136 9.36 2.61 -23.04
N LEU A 137 8.96 3.77 -23.56
CA LEU A 137 9.48 4.36 -24.81
C LEU A 137 10.85 5.06 -24.63
N GLY A 138 11.41 5.10 -23.42
CA GLY A 138 12.79 5.54 -23.17
C GLY A 138 13.04 7.05 -23.25
N ILE A 139 12.02 7.90 -23.08
CA ILE A 139 12.12 9.36 -23.27
C ILE A 139 12.70 10.08 -22.04
N VAL A 140 12.75 9.44 -20.86
CA VAL A 140 13.35 10.02 -19.65
C VAL A 140 14.26 9.00 -18.96
N LYS A 141 15.58 9.10 -19.18
CA LYS A 141 16.58 8.47 -18.32
C LYS A 141 16.70 9.29 -17.03
N GLN A 142 16.05 8.86 -15.96
CA GLN A 142 16.45 9.26 -14.61
C GLN A 142 17.33 8.17 -14.00
N GLY A 143 18.59 8.54 -13.73
CA GLY A 143 19.52 7.94 -12.77
C GLY A 143 19.63 6.42 -12.74
N ALA A 144 20.69 5.87 -13.32
CA ALA A 144 21.10 4.50 -13.08
C ALA A 144 21.60 4.36 -11.63
N GLU A 145 20.67 4.11 -10.69
CA GLU A 145 21.01 3.44 -9.44
C GLU A 145 21.20 1.95 -9.76
N GLU A 146 22.26 1.34 -9.21
CA GLU A 146 22.57 -0.08 -9.43
C GLU A 146 21.41 -0.97 -8.95
N PRO A 147 21.02 -2.00 -9.71
CA PRO A 147 19.95 -2.90 -9.33
C PRO A 147 20.24 -3.59 -7.99
N THR A 148 19.23 -3.60 -7.11
CA THR A 148 19.26 -4.38 -5.87
C THR A 148 18.62 -5.74 -6.11
N TYR A 149 19.26 -6.80 -5.62
CA TYR A 149 18.80 -8.17 -5.77
C TYR A 149 18.42 -8.76 -4.41
N LEU A 150 17.14 -9.15 -4.27
CA LEU A 150 16.57 -9.58 -2.98
C LEU A 150 15.89 -10.94 -3.11
N SER A 151 15.63 -11.60 -1.98
CA SER A 151 15.01 -12.93 -1.94
C SER A 151 13.58 -12.91 -2.47
N PHE A 152 13.31 -13.65 -3.55
CA PHE A 152 11.95 -13.75 -4.10
C PHE A 152 10.99 -14.50 -3.17
N ARG A 153 11.47 -15.57 -2.54
CA ARG A 153 10.67 -16.37 -1.61
C ARG A 153 10.24 -15.56 -0.38
N GLU A 154 11.10 -14.65 0.09
CA GLU A 154 10.73 -13.71 1.14
C GLU A 154 9.61 -12.76 0.69
N GLY A 155 9.67 -12.24 -0.53
CA GLY A 155 8.61 -11.38 -1.08
C GLY A 155 7.27 -12.10 -1.22
N VAL A 156 7.27 -13.36 -1.69
CA VAL A 156 6.06 -14.22 -1.74
C VAL A 156 5.49 -14.45 -0.34
N LYS A 157 6.35 -14.75 0.64
CA LYS A 157 5.95 -14.91 2.05
C LYS A 157 5.30 -13.65 2.59
N ARG A 158 5.97 -12.50 2.49
CA ARG A 158 5.47 -11.20 2.95
C ARG A 158 4.12 -10.86 2.28
N ALA A 159 3.97 -11.10 0.98
CA ALA A 159 2.72 -10.87 0.25
C ALA A 159 1.57 -11.76 0.75
N THR A 160 1.87 -13.02 1.09
CA THR A 160 0.89 -13.98 1.61
C THR A 160 0.46 -13.62 3.03
N GLU A 161 1.42 -13.28 3.90
CA GLU A 161 1.15 -12.83 5.29
C GLU A 161 0.36 -11.52 5.33
N ALA A 162 0.59 -10.62 4.36
CA ALA A 162 -0.19 -9.40 4.19
C ALA A 162 -1.59 -9.62 3.60
N GLY A 163 -1.93 -10.86 3.18
CA GLY A 163 -3.20 -11.19 2.53
C GLY A 163 -3.34 -10.67 1.10
N LEU A 164 -2.25 -10.22 0.48
CA LEU A 164 -2.23 -9.81 -0.93
C LEU A 164 -2.22 -11.03 -1.88
N LEU A 165 -1.56 -12.10 -1.44
CA LEU A 165 -1.67 -13.42 -2.05
C LEU A 165 -2.55 -14.30 -1.19
N ASP A 166 -3.49 -15.00 -1.81
CA ASP A 166 -4.39 -15.90 -1.08
C ASP A 166 -3.91 -17.36 -1.07
N GLY A 167 -2.70 -17.60 -1.59
CA GLY A 167 -2.05 -18.92 -1.62
C GLY A 167 -2.57 -19.88 -2.70
N SER A 168 -3.60 -19.48 -3.46
CA SER A 168 -4.18 -20.29 -4.55
C SER A 168 -3.30 -20.35 -5.79
N VAL A 169 -2.49 -19.31 -6.03
CA VAL A 169 -1.54 -19.24 -7.15
C VAL A 169 -0.11 -19.45 -6.64
N LYS A 170 0.61 -20.39 -7.24
CA LYS A 170 2.02 -20.67 -6.95
C LYS A 170 2.94 -19.84 -7.85
N PHE A 171 4.07 -19.39 -7.30
CA PHE A 171 5.05 -18.58 -8.02
C PHE A 171 6.40 -19.29 -8.04
N TYR A 172 7.00 -19.40 -9.23
CA TYR A 172 8.30 -20.03 -9.46
C TYR A 172 9.15 -19.15 -10.37
N LEU A 173 10.33 -18.76 -9.88
CA LEU A 173 11.34 -18.10 -10.69
C LEU A 173 11.89 -19.03 -11.78
N ALA A 174 12.43 -18.43 -12.83
CA ALA A 174 13.17 -19.12 -13.86
C ALA A 174 14.38 -19.84 -13.24
N GLY A 175 14.47 -21.16 -13.46
CA GLY A 175 15.52 -22.01 -12.88
C GLY A 175 15.12 -22.70 -11.57
N GLU A 176 13.97 -22.36 -10.99
CA GLU A 176 13.41 -23.17 -9.90
C GLU A 176 12.93 -24.54 -10.39
N THR A 177 13.00 -25.53 -9.50
CA THR A 177 12.44 -26.85 -9.79
C THR A 177 10.92 -26.76 -9.82
N LEU A 178 10.32 -27.12 -10.96
CA LEU A 178 8.88 -27.14 -11.15
C LEU A 178 8.27 -28.50 -10.77
N PRO A 179 6.96 -28.55 -10.46
CA PRO A 179 6.21 -29.80 -10.36
C PRO A 179 6.30 -30.64 -11.64
N LYS A 180 6.04 -31.96 -11.53
CA LYS A 180 6.21 -32.91 -12.66
C LYS A 180 5.25 -32.65 -13.82
N GLN A 181 4.05 -32.19 -13.53
CA GLN A 181 3.06 -31.85 -14.56
C GLN A 181 2.90 -30.34 -14.60
N VAL A 182 3.17 -29.77 -15.77
CA VAL A 182 3.08 -28.34 -16.04
C VAL A 182 2.38 -28.16 -17.39
N ARG A 183 1.21 -27.54 -17.37
CA ARG A 183 0.51 -27.09 -18.58
C ARG A 183 0.66 -25.59 -18.70
N LYS A 184 1.59 -25.14 -19.54
CA LYS A 184 1.81 -23.73 -19.84
C LYS A 184 0.65 -23.15 -20.65
N LEU A 185 0.27 -21.91 -20.32
CA LEU A 185 -0.71 -21.09 -21.01
C LEU A 185 0.00 -19.84 -21.58
N ASP A 186 -0.61 -18.67 -21.45
CA ASP A 186 -0.07 -17.41 -21.95
C ASP A 186 1.07 -16.85 -21.10
N THR A 187 1.96 -16.08 -21.74
CA THR A 187 2.96 -15.27 -21.04
C THR A 187 2.33 -13.97 -20.55
N VAL A 188 2.66 -13.58 -19.33
CA VAL A 188 2.22 -12.33 -18.70
C VAL A 188 3.39 -11.51 -18.22
N SER A 189 3.19 -10.20 -18.16
CA SER A 189 4.13 -9.26 -17.56
C SER A 189 3.42 -8.40 -16.52
N SER A 190 4.17 -7.98 -15.50
CA SER A 190 3.74 -7.03 -14.50
C SER A 190 4.88 -6.09 -14.18
N SER A 191 4.70 -4.79 -14.39
CA SER A 191 5.61 -3.75 -13.91
C SER A 191 4.93 -2.98 -12.79
N ARG A 192 5.61 -2.79 -11.66
CA ARG A 192 5.08 -2.04 -10.51
C ARG A 192 6.12 -1.11 -9.91
N LYS A 193 5.74 0.15 -9.83
CA LYS A 193 6.42 1.21 -9.09
C LYS A 193 5.75 1.43 -7.72
N THR A 194 6.55 1.81 -6.74
CA THR A 194 6.09 2.25 -5.42
C THR A 194 6.85 3.49 -4.96
N ASN A 195 6.20 4.33 -4.17
CA ASN A 195 6.85 5.45 -3.50
C ASN A 195 7.94 4.93 -2.54
N GLY A 196 9.18 5.40 -2.73
CA GLY A 196 10.34 5.09 -1.88
C GLY A 196 10.53 6.07 -0.71
N SER A 197 9.82 7.21 -0.70
CA SER A 197 10.01 8.23 0.34
C SER A 197 9.59 7.70 1.73
N ASN A 198 10.50 7.81 2.72
CA ASN A 198 10.37 7.30 4.10
C ASN A 198 10.41 5.76 4.27
N LYS A 199 10.89 4.99 3.30
CA LYS A 199 11.13 3.53 3.42
C LYS A 199 12.60 3.22 3.17
N THR A 200 13.09 2.09 3.69
CA THR A 200 14.39 1.57 3.23
C THR A 200 14.26 1.05 1.80
N ASP A 201 15.36 1.05 1.04
CA ASP A 201 15.37 0.54 -0.33
C ASP A 201 14.86 -0.91 -0.39
N GLU A 202 15.24 -1.72 0.59
CA GLU A 202 14.79 -3.11 0.73
C GLU A 202 13.26 -3.20 0.92
N GLU A 203 12.71 -2.43 1.85
CA GLU A 203 11.26 -2.41 2.10
C GLU A 203 10.47 -1.95 0.88
N ALA A 204 10.97 -0.92 0.19
CA ALA A 204 10.36 -0.41 -1.03
C ALA A 204 10.42 -1.45 -2.16
N CYS A 205 11.54 -2.17 -2.30
CA CYS A 205 11.67 -3.26 -3.28
C CYS A 205 10.75 -4.45 -3.00
N PHE A 206 10.66 -4.89 -1.75
CA PHE A 206 9.71 -5.94 -1.39
C PHE A 206 8.27 -5.50 -1.63
N TRP A 207 7.94 -4.23 -1.37
CA TRP A 207 6.60 -3.71 -1.64
C TRP A 207 6.26 -3.72 -3.14
N ALA A 208 7.21 -3.27 -3.98
CA ALA A 208 7.08 -3.34 -5.44
C ALA A 208 6.94 -4.78 -5.94
N LEU A 209 7.66 -5.74 -5.34
CA LEU A 209 7.52 -7.16 -5.66
C LEU A 209 6.13 -7.71 -5.27
N GLN A 210 5.68 -7.51 -4.03
CA GLN A 210 4.37 -8.01 -3.56
C GLN A 210 3.23 -7.52 -4.47
N SER A 211 3.34 -6.26 -4.87
CA SER A 211 2.49 -5.59 -5.83
C SER A 211 2.49 -6.22 -7.22
N ALA A 212 3.66 -6.63 -7.72
CA ALA A 212 3.79 -7.32 -8.99
C ALA A 212 3.20 -8.75 -8.90
N LEU A 213 3.48 -9.47 -7.82
CA LEU A 213 2.93 -10.81 -7.56
C LEU A 213 1.40 -10.81 -7.48
N ALA A 214 0.78 -9.82 -6.83
CA ALA A 214 -0.68 -9.71 -6.79
C ALA A 214 -1.29 -9.49 -8.19
N THR A 215 -0.57 -8.79 -9.08
CA THR A 215 -1.00 -8.60 -10.48
C THR A 215 -0.92 -9.91 -11.25
N LEU A 216 0.18 -10.65 -11.08
CA LEU A 216 0.37 -11.98 -11.67
C LEU A 216 -0.67 -12.99 -11.15
N GLN A 217 -1.01 -12.96 -9.85
CA GLN A 217 -2.09 -13.77 -9.27
C GLN A 217 -3.43 -13.52 -9.97
N ASN A 218 -3.80 -12.24 -10.14
CA ASN A 218 -5.07 -11.88 -10.76
C ASN A 218 -5.11 -12.31 -12.24
N ALA A 219 -3.98 -12.19 -12.95
CA ALA A 219 -3.86 -12.69 -14.32
C ALA A 219 -4.00 -14.21 -14.39
N ALA A 220 -3.33 -14.95 -13.50
CA ALA A 220 -3.45 -16.41 -13.42
C ALA A 220 -4.90 -16.84 -13.17
N LYS A 221 -5.56 -16.26 -12.16
CA LYS A 221 -6.97 -16.58 -11.86
C LYS A 221 -7.92 -16.26 -13.01
N LYS A 222 -7.72 -15.13 -13.69
CA LYS A 222 -8.54 -14.74 -14.84
C LYS A 222 -8.38 -15.72 -16.01
N ALA A 223 -7.21 -16.32 -16.17
CA ALA A 223 -6.91 -17.30 -17.20
C ALA A 223 -7.16 -18.76 -16.77
N ASP A 224 -7.79 -18.98 -15.61
CA ASP A 224 -7.97 -20.31 -15.01
C ASP A 224 -6.63 -21.06 -14.90
N ALA A 225 -5.62 -20.39 -14.32
CA ALA A 225 -4.32 -20.93 -13.97
C ALA A 225 -4.10 -20.89 -12.46
N ASN A 226 -3.37 -21.88 -11.94
CA ASN A 226 -3.00 -21.99 -10.52
C ASN A 226 -1.52 -21.71 -10.26
N ALA A 227 -0.75 -21.32 -11.27
CA ALA A 227 0.64 -20.96 -11.12
C ALA A 227 1.11 -19.90 -12.12
N VAL A 228 2.19 -19.22 -11.75
CA VAL A 228 3.05 -18.45 -12.64
C VAL A 228 4.47 -18.99 -12.51
N ILE A 229 4.99 -19.50 -13.62
CA ILE A 229 6.30 -20.16 -13.71
C ILE A 229 7.25 -19.36 -14.57
N ASN A 230 8.53 -19.75 -14.60
CA ASN A 230 9.57 -19.11 -15.40
C ASN A 230 9.65 -17.60 -15.15
N ILE A 231 9.39 -17.17 -13.90
CA ILE A 231 9.37 -15.75 -13.57
C ILE A 231 10.80 -15.21 -13.68
N ALA A 232 10.95 -14.14 -14.45
CA ALA A 232 12.19 -13.41 -14.64
C ALA A 232 11.94 -11.93 -14.39
N SER A 233 12.91 -11.24 -13.81
CA SER A 233 12.87 -9.78 -13.74
C SER A 233 13.16 -9.18 -15.10
N VAL A 234 12.43 -8.13 -15.46
CA VAL A 234 12.64 -7.41 -16.72
C VAL A 234 13.55 -6.21 -16.43
N ASP A 235 14.71 -6.16 -17.08
CA ASP A 235 15.62 -5.03 -17.04
C ASP A 235 15.77 -4.43 -18.43
N GLN A 236 15.11 -3.30 -18.66
CA GLN A 236 15.03 -2.63 -19.96
C GLN A 236 14.55 -3.58 -21.07
N ARG A 237 15.47 -4.22 -21.81
CA ARG A 237 15.17 -5.14 -22.91
C ARG A 237 15.56 -6.59 -22.62
N ASP A 238 16.24 -6.83 -21.50
CA ASP A 238 16.75 -8.15 -21.13
C ASP A 238 15.97 -8.75 -19.95
N LEU A 239 16.08 -10.07 -19.82
CA LEU A 239 15.51 -10.81 -18.71
C LEU A 239 16.61 -11.23 -17.75
N TYR A 240 16.55 -10.71 -16.53
CA TYR A 240 17.32 -11.24 -15.42
C TYR A 240 16.63 -12.50 -14.88
N LYS A 241 17.34 -13.62 -14.95
CA LYS A 241 16.87 -14.94 -14.50
C LYS A 241 17.77 -15.42 -13.39
N ASP A 242 17.16 -15.73 -12.26
CA ASP A 242 17.82 -16.27 -11.08
C ASP A 242 16.79 -17.15 -10.36
N SER A 243 17.21 -18.25 -9.73
CA SER A 243 16.28 -19.19 -9.08
C SER A 243 15.89 -18.76 -7.66
N GLU A 244 16.54 -17.75 -7.09
CA GLU A 244 16.35 -17.31 -5.70
C GLU A 244 15.99 -15.83 -5.59
N LYS A 245 16.55 -15.00 -6.48
CA LYS A 245 16.49 -13.54 -6.37
C LYS A 245 15.66 -12.88 -7.46
N PHE A 246 15.05 -11.76 -7.12
CA PHE A 246 14.48 -10.82 -8.08
C PHE A 246 15.28 -9.53 -8.11
N GLN A 247 15.26 -8.87 -9.27
CA GLN A 247 15.83 -7.56 -9.45
C GLN A 247 14.81 -6.47 -9.12
N CYS A 248 15.29 -5.46 -8.41
CA CYS A 248 14.59 -4.23 -8.11
C CYS A 248 15.48 -3.04 -8.48
N HIS A 249 14.86 -1.99 -9.03
CA HIS A 249 15.51 -0.69 -9.10
C HIS A 249 14.95 0.15 -7.95
N ALA A 250 15.72 0.27 -6.87
CA ALA A 250 15.41 1.22 -5.81
C ALA A 250 15.74 2.63 -6.29
N GLY A 251 15.06 3.63 -5.73
CA GLY A 251 15.29 5.03 -6.06
C GLY A 251 14.76 5.93 -4.95
N MET A 252 15.43 7.08 -4.74
CA MET A 252 15.03 8.06 -3.71
C MET A 252 13.54 8.43 -3.73
N VAL A 253 12.90 8.37 -4.90
CA VAL A 253 11.49 8.73 -5.10
C VAL A 253 10.64 7.50 -5.39
N VAL A 254 11.17 6.54 -6.15
CA VAL A 254 10.42 5.38 -6.64
C VAL A 254 11.30 4.14 -6.65
N SER A 255 10.77 3.03 -6.12
CA SER A 255 11.32 1.70 -6.37
C SER A 255 10.44 0.93 -7.35
N SER A 256 11.04 0.19 -8.28
CA SER A 256 10.32 -0.61 -9.27
C SER A 256 10.76 -2.06 -9.32
N VAL A 257 9.78 -2.93 -9.54
CA VAL A 257 9.96 -4.34 -9.89
C VAL A 257 9.13 -4.64 -11.11
N ALA A 258 9.79 -5.10 -12.17
CA ALA A 258 9.15 -5.60 -13.37
C ALA A 258 9.42 -7.09 -13.49
N LEU A 259 8.36 -7.88 -13.69
CA LEU A 259 8.40 -9.33 -13.81
C LEU A 259 7.72 -9.76 -15.11
N ARG A 260 8.26 -10.79 -15.72
CA ARG A 260 7.64 -11.57 -16.80
C ARG A 260 7.59 -13.02 -16.37
N GLY A 261 6.49 -13.70 -16.65
CA GLY A 261 6.35 -15.12 -16.35
C GLY A 261 5.31 -15.78 -17.24
N ASP A 262 5.17 -17.09 -17.12
CA ASP A 262 4.21 -17.88 -17.87
C ASP A 262 3.09 -18.34 -16.93
N LEU A 263 1.84 -18.10 -17.31
CA LEU A 263 0.71 -18.71 -16.63
C LEU A 263 0.75 -20.21 -16.85
N ALA A 264 0.42 -20.97 -15.82
CA ALA A 264 0.43 -22.41 -15.91
C ALA A 264 -0.60 -23.04 -14.98
N HIS A 265 -0.99 -24.26 -15.35
CA HIS A 265 -1.50 -25.23 -14.41
C HIS A 265 -0.36 -26.15 -13.96
N VAL A 266 -0.22 -26.32 -12.65
CA VAL A 266 0.70 -27.27 -12.02
C VAL A 266 -0.06 -28.17 -11.05
N ASP A 267 0.44 -29.39 -10.86
CA ASP A 267 -0.09 -30.38 -9.92
C ASP A 267 0.43 -30.20 -8.48
#